data_AF-A0A7Y3DM18-F1
#
_entry.id   AF-A0A7Y3DM18-F1
#
_cell.length_a   1.000
_cell.length_b   1.000
_cell.length_c   1.000
_cell.angle_alpha   90.00
_cell.angle_beta   90.00
_cell.angle_gamma   90.00
#
_symmetry.space_group_name_H-M   'P 1'
#
loop_
_entity.id
_entity.type
_entity.pdbx_description
1 polymer ?
#
loop_
_entity_poly.entity_id
_entity_poly.type
_entity_poly.pdbx_seq_one_letter_code
_entity_poly.pdbx_strand_id
1 'polypeptide(L)'
;KDASFCIHCGLCVRYCAEVKKKYAVGFVDRGIKKEISFIPEISARECWDCKECFELCPTSYLQAAYVLTEALAFPSPSSEAVPDK
;
A
#
# COMPACT_ATOMS: atom_id res chain seq x y z
N LYS A 1 -14.80 7.86 -8.39
CA LYS A 1 -14.17 7.67 -7.06
C LYS A 1 -14.38 8.97 -6.30
N ASP A 2 -14.78 8.89 -5.04
CA ASP A 2 -15.05 10.07 -4.22
C ASP A 2 -13.97 10.19 -3.14
N ALA A 3 -13.07 11.16 -3.30
CA ALA A 3 -11.95 11.35 -2.40
C ALA A 3 -12.43 11.55 -0.95
N SER A 4 -12.13 10.57 -0.10
CA SER A 4 -12.60 10.54 1.29
C SER A 4 -11.76 9.56 2.12
N PHE A 5 -12.02 9.48 3.43
CA PHE A 5 -11.31 8.57 4.33
C PHE A 5 -11.57 7.09 4.00
N CYS A 6 -10.75 6.20 4.59
CA CYS A 6 -11.00 4.77 4.48
C CYS A 6 -12.35 4.40 5.09
N ILE A 7 -13.18 3.69 4.33
CA ILE A 7 -14.45 3.11 4.80
C ILE A 7 -14.33 1.63 5.18
N HIS A 8 -13.10 1.12 5.31
CA HIS A 8 -12.80 -0.25 5.74
C HIS A 8 -13.47 -1.37 4.94
N CYS A 9 -13.83 -1.13 3.67
CA CYS A 9 -14.48 -2.11 2.79
C CYS A 9 -13.65 -3.38 2.54
N GLY A 10 -12.33 -3.31 2.75
CA GLY A 10 -11.42 -4.46 2.64
C GLY A 10 -11.11 -4.93 1.22
N LEU A 11 -11.59 -4.26 0.18
CA LEU A 11 -11.38 -4.65 -1.22
C LEU A 11 -9.89 -4.74 -1.58
N CYS A 12 -9.08 -3.76 -1.16
CA CYS A 12 -7.64 -3.74 -1.42
C CYS A 12 -6.89 -4.88 -0.72
N VAL A 13 -7.22 -5.13 0.55
CA VAL A 13 -6.63 -6.20 1.36
C VAL A 13 -6.97 -7.57 0.79
N ARG A 14 -8.26 -7.83 0.53
CA ARG A 14 -8.69 -9.09 -0.08
C ARG A 14 -8.07 -9.29 -1.46
N TYR A 15 -8.05 -8.27 -2.31
CA TYR A 15 -7.44 -8.39 -3.63
C TYR A 15 -5.95 -8.75 -3.55
N CYS A 16 -5.21 -8.10 -2.65
CA CYS A 16 -3.79 -8.36 -2.49
C CYS A 16 -3.50 -9.77 -1.95
N ALA A 17 -4.36 -10.27 -1.06
CA ALA A 17 -4.24 -11.60 -0.46
C ALA A 17 -4.74 -12.73 -1.39
N GLU A 18 -5.91 -12.57 -1.99
CA GLU A 18 -6.62 -13.63 -2.71
C GLU A 18 -6.24 -13.68 -4.19
N VAL A 19 -6.15 -12.52 -4.85
CA VAL A 19 -5.87 -12.43 -6.29
C VAL A 19 -4.37 -12.40 -6.56
N LYS A 20 -3.65 -11.48 -5.90
CA LYS A 20 -2.20 -11.33 -6.12
C LYS A 20 -1.36 -12.27 -5.26
N LYS A 21 -1.89 -12.75 -4.14
CA LYS A 21 -1.17 -13.61 -3.16
C LYS A 21 0.15 -13.00 -2.69
N LYS A 22 0.22 -11.66 -2.62
CA LYS A 22 1.42 -10.92 -2.20
C LYS A 22 1.35 -10.44 -0.75
N TYR A 23 0.15 -10.26 -0.21
CA TYR A 23 -0.06 -9.83 1.18
C TYR A 23 0.68 -8.52 1.52
N ALA A 24 0.88 -7.63 0.55
CA ALA A 24 1.59 -6.36 0.71
C ALA A 24 0.79 -5.30 1.49
N VAL A 25 -0.54 -5.42 1.53
CA VAL A 25 -1.44 -4.52 2.26
C VAL A 25 -2.35 -5.32 3.18
N GLY A 26 -2.49 -4.84 4.41
CA GLY A 26 -3.30 -5.46 5.46
C GLY A 26 -4.07 -4.42 6.26
N PHE A 27 -4.87 -4.91 7.21
CA PHE A 27 -5.42 -4.08 8.27
C PHE A 27 -4.56 -4.19 9.52
N VAL A 28 -4.29 -3.04 10.14
CA VAL A 28 -3.67 -2.93 11.45
C VAL A 28 -4.67 -2.34 12.44
N ASP A 29 -4.35 -2.46 13.74
CA ASP A 29 -5.19 -2.01 14.84
C ASP A 29 -6.60 -2.63 14.86
N ARG A 30 -7.47 -2.10 15.72
CA ARG A 30 -8.80 -2.66 16.00
C ARG A 30 -9.84 -1.56 16.25
N GLY A 31 -11.11 -1.90 16.01
CA GLY A 31 -12.25 -1.00 16.25
C GLY A 31 -12.17 0.27 15.41
N ILE A 32 -12.44 1.41 16.03
CA ILE A 32 -12.40 2.73 15.37
C ILE A 32 -11.01 3.15 14.89
N LYS A 33 -9.95 2.53 15.44
CA LYS A 33 -8.55 2.79 15.06
C LYS A 33 -8.06 1.88 13.94
N LYS A 34 -8.91 0.98 13.44
CA LYS A 34 -8.54 0.06 12.37
C LYS A 34 -8.11 0.89 11.16
N GLU A 35 -6.95 0.59 10.59
CA GLU A 35 -6.44 1.30 9.43
C GLU A 35 -5.83 0.31 8.44
N ILE A 36 -5.75 0.72 7.17
CA ILE A 36 -4.96 -0.03 6.19
C ILE A 36 -3.49 0.32 6.37
N SER A 37 -2.61 -0.65 6.19
CA SER A 37 -1.17 -0.44 6.22
C SER A 37 -0.50 -1.26 5.14
N PHE A 38 0.49 -0.65 4.48
CA PHE A 38 1.38 -1.32 3.55
C PHE A 38 2.59 -1.84 4.32
N ILE A 39 2.92 -3.11 4.13
CA ILE A 39 4.11 -3.72 4.75
C ILE A 39 5.33 -3.28 3.93
N PRO A 40 6.20 -2.38 4.43
CA PRO A 40 7.21 -1.71 3.60
C PRO A 40 8.11 -2.67 2.82
N GLU A 41 8.59 -3.73 3.44
CA GLU A 41 9.47 -4.74 2.83
C GLU A 41 8.86 -5.47 1.63
N ILE A 42 7.52 -5.60 1.62
CA ILE A 42 6.78 -6.29 0.57
C ILE A 42 6.30 -5.26 -0.44
N SER A 43 5.73 -4.15 0.02
CA SER A 43 5.18 -3.11 -0.85
C SER A 43 6.25 -2.40 -1.68
N ALA A 44 7.48 -2.26 -1.17
CA ALA A 44 8.60 -1.69 -1.93
C ALA A 44 8.91 -2.49 -3.21
N ARG A 45 8.81 -3.82 -3.11
CA ARG A 45 9.13 -4.75 -4.21
C ARG A 45 7.95 -5.03 -5.11
N GLU A 46 6.74 -5.10 -4.55
CA GLU A 46 5.57 -5.64 -5.24
C GLU A 46 4.58 -4.56 -5.70
N CYS A 47 4.44 -3.47 -4.94
CA CYS A 47 3.40 -2.48 -5.21
C CYS A 47 3.80 -1.46 -6.28
N TRP A 48 5.09 -1.34 -6.63
CA TRP A 48 5.54 -0.41 -7.68
C TRP A 48 4.95 -0.73 -9.05
N ASP A 49 4.97 -2.02 -9.41
CA ASP A 49 4.49 -2.52 -10.71
C ASP A 49 3.03 -2.94 -10.68
N CYS A 50 2.54 -3.45 -9.55
CA CYS A 50 1.20 -4.01 -9.47
C CYS A 50 0.11 -2.94 -9.52
N LYS A 51 -0.02 -2.10 -8.47
CA LYS A 51 -1.01 -1.02 -8.31
C LYS A 51 -2.49 -1.34 -8.66
N GLU A 52 -2.84 -2.57 -9.00
CA GLU A 52 -4.17 -2.93 -9.54
C GLU A 52 -5.30 -2.75 -8.50
N CYS A 53 -5.00 -2.85 -7.21
CA CYS A 53 -5.98 -2.57 -6.15
C CYS A 53 -6.36 -1.08 -6.02
N PHE A 54 -5.65 -0.17 -6.70
CA PHE A 54 -5.94 1.27 -6.66
C PHE A 54 -7.27 1.61 -7.34
N GLU A 55 -7.63 0.86 -8.38
CA GLU A 55 -8.93 1.00 -9.06
C GLU A 55 -10.09 0.43 -8.23
N LEU A 56 -9.81 -0.49 -7.31
CA LEU A 56 -10.81 -1.08 -6.43
C LEU A 56 -11.15 -0.19 -5.22
N CYS A 57 -10.30 0.80 -4.89
CA CYS A 57 -10.55 1.70 -3.77
C CYS A 57 -11.60 2.75 -4.16
N PRO A 58 -12.80 2.76 -3.54
CA PRO A 58 -13.85 3.71 -3.90
C PRO A 58 -13.51 5.15 -3.46
N THR A 59 -12.71 5.30 -2.40
CA THR A 59 -12.44 6.58 -1.74
C THR A 59 -11.12 7.24 -2.10
N SER A 60 -10.32 6.63 -2.99
CA SER A 60 -8.92 6.99 -3.28
C SER A 60 -7.96 7.01 -2.08
N TYR A 61 -8.42 6.60 -0.88
CA TYR A 61 -7.60 6.59 0.33
C TYR A 61 -6.36 5.69 0.19
N LEU A 62 -6.49 4.56 -0.52
CA LEU A 62 -5.41 3.60 -0.71
C LEU A 62 -4.20 4.24 -1.42
N GLN A 63 -4.44 5.08 -2.41
CA GLN A 63 -3.40 5.81 -3.15
C GLN A 63 -2.68 6.78 -2.23
N ALA A 64 -3.42 7.55 -1.43
CA ALA A 64 -2.83 8.47 -0.47
C ALA A 64 -1.97 7.74 0.58
N ALA A 65 -2.47 6.63 1.12
CA ALA A 65 -1.74 5.79 2.06
C ALA A 65 -0.47 5.18 1.45
N TYR A 66 -0.50 4.81 0.16
CA TYR A 66 0.66 4.30 -0.56
C TYR A 66 1.75 5.37 -0.69
N VAL A 67 1.41 6.57 -1.17
CA VAL A 67 2.36 7.68 -1.32
C VAL A 67 2.96 8.08 0.03
N LEU A 68 2.15 8.09 1.10
CA LEU A 68 2.66 8.33 2.44
C LEU A 68 3.64 7.24 2.90
N THR A 69 3.30 5.97 2.67
CA THR A 69 4.19 4.85 3.03
C THR A 69 5.50 4.94 2.24
N GLU A 70 5.41 5.25 0.96
CA GLU A 70 6.57 5.42 0.08
C GLU A 70 7.52 6.49 0.60
N ALA A 71 7.00 7.67 0.94
CA ALA A 71 7.80 8.78 1.46
C ALA A 71 8.46 8.48 2.81
N LEU A 72 7.85 7.62 3.64
CA LEU A 72 8.34 7.32 4.99
C LEU A 72 9.24 6.08 5.05
N ALA A 73 9.04 5.11 4.17
CA ALA A 73 9.54 3.75 4.39
C ALA A 73 10.23 3.11 3.18
N PHE A 74 10.11 3.65 1.96
CA PHE A 74 10.91 3.15 0.83
C PHE A 74 12.23 3.92 0.77
N PRO A 75 13.40 3.25 0.90
CA PRO A 75 14.65 3.88 0.51
C PRO A 75 14.50 4.22 -0.97
N SER A 76 14.69 5.49 -1.32
CA SER A 76 14.61 5.87 -2.72
C SER A 76 15.70 5.12 -3.48
N PRO A 77 15.42 4.55 -4.67
CA PRO A 77 16.46 3.96 -5.52
C PRO A 77 17.54 4.99 -5.94
N SER A 78 17.32 6.28 -5.65
CA SER A 78 18.29 7.36 -5.79
C SER A 78 19.33 7.45 -4.65
N SER A 79 19.23 6.65 -3.58
CA SER A 79 20.23 6.64 -2.50
C SER A 79 21.17 5.41 -2.49
N GLU A 80 20.88 4.38 -3.28
CA GLU A 80 21.68 3.13 -3.32
C GLU A 80 22.14 2.77 -4.73
N ALA A 81 22.71 3.75 -5.44
CA ALA A 81 23.48 3.51 -6.65
C ALA A 81 24.78 4.32 -6.65
N VAL A 82 25.64 4.08 -5.66
CA VAL A 82 27.08 4.23 -5.85
C VAL A 82 27.71 2.88 -5.56
N PRO A 83 28.02 2.06 -6.58
CA PRO A 83 28.94 0.96 -6.39
C PRO A 83 30.32 1.55 -6.04
N ASP A 84 30.77 1.31 -4.81
CA ASP A 84 32.17 1.46 -4.41
C ASP A 84 33.05 0.74 -5.44
N LYS A 85 33.88 1.50 -6.14
CA LYS A 85 34.97 0.99 -6.96
C LYS A 85 36.24 1.74 -6.59
#